data_AF-A0A564YQ82-F1
#
_entry.id   AF-A0A564YQ82-F1
#
_cell.length_a   1.000
_cell.length_b   1.000
_cell.length_c   1.000
_cell.angle_alpha   90.00
_cell.angle_beta   90.00
_cell.angle_gamma   90.00
#
_symmetry.space_group_name_H-M   'P 1'
#
loop_
_entity.id
_entity.type
_entity.pdbx_description
1 polymer ?
#
loop_
_entity_poly.entity_id
_entity_poly.type
_entity_poly.pdbx_seq_one_letter_code
_entity_poly.pdbx_strand_id
1 'polypeptide(L)'
;VLSKVENIFKIGFSKDPSLIIAANKACECFVSQNAITSTLGGSRKTAEFLARYADLLLRKDFTPKIARNTEEGISHMMKVYRFANDKDIFQKFYGNFLARRLVKNQSVSEESERSVINSLEKTCGLTCLRRYNQMLKDLNSARELNGKYHEWLDERFQKKPIPDFVSTSITILNSLIWPIQPRSALRIPFELETSVNTMKEFYTMQCEKLQQG
;
A
#
# COMPACT_ATOMS: atom_id res chain seq x y z
N VAL A 1 -0.95 -20.26 -16.72
CA VAL A 1 -1.41 -21.64 -16.41
C VAL A 1 -2.85 -21.64 -15.91
N LEU A 2 -3.17 -20.95 -14.80
CA LEU A 2 -4.55 -20.87 -14.28
C LEU A 2 -5.60 -20.42 -15.33
N SER A 3 -5.29 -19.44 -16.17
CA SER A 3 -6.17 -19.00 -17.27
C SER A 3 -6.39 -20.07 -18.35
N LYS A 4 -5.36 -20.86 -18.66
CA LYS A 4 -5.47 -21.99 -19.62
C LYS A 4 -6.33 -23.12 -19.02
N VAL A 5 -6.14 -23.40 -17.74
CA VAL A 5 -6.92 -24.39 -16.99
C VAL A 5 -8.39 -23.98 -16.94
N GLU A 6 -8.71 -22.72 -16.59
CA GLU A 6 -10.08 -22.19 -16.61
C GLU A 6 -10.74 -22.29 -18.00
N ASN A 7 -9.99 -22.05 -19.08
CA ASN A 7 -10.50 -22.17 -20.45
C ASN A 7 -10.77 -23.63 -20.86
N ILE A 8 -9.89 -24.56 -20.50
CA ILE A 8 -10.09 -25.99 -20.76
C ILE A 8 -11.34 -26.50 -20.02
N PHE A 9 -11.58 -26.06 -18.78
CA PHE A 9 -12.79 -26.43 -18.05
C PHE A 9 -14.07 -25.83 -18.64
N LYS A 10 -14.00 -24.59 -19.15
CA LYS A 10 -15.14 -23.95 -19.81
C LYS A 10 -15.50 -24.60 -21.15
N ILE A 11 -14.49 -24.95 -21.95
CA ILE A 11 -14.68 -25.38 -23.34
C ILE A 11 -14.77 -26.92 -23.43
N GLY A 12 -13.91 -27.63 -22.71
CA GLY A 12 -13.77 -29.09 -22.83
C GLY A 12 -14.62 -29.91 -21.85
N PHE A 13 -15.06 -29.32 -20.74
CA PHE A 13 -15.75 -30.05 -19.66
C PHE A 13 -17.13 -29.47 -19.31
N SER A 14 -17.67 -28.57 -20.14
CA SER A 14 -19.02 -27.99 -19.98
C SER A 14 -19.34 -27.43 -18.59
N LYS A 15 -18.31 -26.99 -17.83
CA LYS A 15 -18.42 -26.57 -16.42
C LYS A 15 -19.01 -27.63 -15.48
N ASP A 16 -18.63 -28.90 -15.65
CA ASP A 16 -18.96 -29.95 -14.68
C ASP A 16 -18.58 -29.51 -13.24
N PRO A 17 -19.53 -29.46 -12.29
CA PRO A 17 -19.28 -28.97 -10.93
C PRO A 17 -18.21 -29.78 -10.17
N SER A 18 -18.19 -31.10 -10.34
CA SER A 18 -17.25 -31.99 -9.64
C SER A 18 -15.82 -31.77 -10.13
N LEU A 19 -15.63 -31.58 -11.44
CA LEU A 19 -14.32 -31.27 -12.01
C LEU A 19 -13.82 -29.89 -11.58
N ILE A 20 -14.70 -28.89 -11.48
CA ILE A 20 -14.35 -27.56 -10.98
C ILE A 20 -13.88 -27.63 -9.52
N ILE A 21 -14.58 -28.40 -8.68
CA ILE A 21 -14.20 -28.60 -7.27
C ILE A 21 -12.82 -29.28 -7.18
N ALA A 22 -12.60 -30.36 -7.92
CA ALA A 22 -11.33 -31.07 -7.94
C ALA A 22 -10.18 -30.17 -8.42
N ALA A 23 -10.41 -29.37 -9.47
CA ALA A 23 -9.42 -28.44 -10.00
C ALA A 23 -9.07 -27.32 -9.02
N ASN A 24 -10.07 -26.73 -8.37
CA ASN A 24 -9.86 -25.72 -7.35
C ASN A 24 -9.05 -26.30 -6.18
N LYS A 25 -9.34 -27.54 -5.78
CA LYS A 25 -8.58 -28.21 -4.72
C LYS A 25 -7.14 -28.47 -5.12
N ALA A 26 -6.91 -28.92 -6.35
CA ALA A 26 -5.56 -29.08 -6.88
C ALA A 26 -4.78 -27.75 -6.93
N CYS A 27 -5.44 -26.65 -7.31
CA CYS A 27 -4.83 -25.32 -7.30
C CYS A 27 -4.46 -24.86 -5.88
N GLU A 28 -5.34 -25.09 -4.91
CA GLU A 28 -5.08 -24.80 -3.48
C GLU A 28 -3.88 -25.60 -2.96
N CYS A 29 -3.82 -26.91 -3.27
CA CYS A 29 -2.68 -27.76 -2.92
C CYS A 29 -1.38 -27.26 -3.56
N PHE A 30 -1.39 -26.88 -4.83
CA PHE A 30 -0.19 -26.37 -5.51
C PHE A 30 0.27 -25.00 -4.97
N VAL A 31 -0.65 -24.10 -4.67
CA VAL A 31 -0.34 -22.76 -4.14
C VAL A 31 0.23 -22.86 -2.72
N SER A 32 -0.25 -23.81 -1.92
CA SER A 32 0.25 -24.08 -0.58
C SER A 32 1.54 -24.91 -0.57
N GLN A 33 1.65 -25.92 -1.44
CA GLN A 33 2.75 -26.87 -1.54
C GLN A 33 3.32 -26.88 -2.96
N ASN A 34 4.48 -26.26 -3.12
CA ASN A 34 5.27 -26.26 -4.35
C ASN A 34 6.75 -26.29 -3.99
N ALA A 35 7.63 -26.45 -4.99
CA ALA A 35 9.07 -26.54 -4.80
C ALA A 35 9.68 -25.35 -4.01
N ILE A 36 9.05 -24.18 -4.06
CA ILE A 36 9.48 -22.97 -3.36
C ILE A 36 9.02 -23.01 -1.90
N THR A 37 7.77 -23.41 -1.63
CA THR A 37 7.27 -23.49 -0.25
C THR A 37 7.89 -24.66 0.52
N SER A 38 8.18 -25.79 -0.14
CA SER A 38 8.83 -26.94 0.52
C SER A 38 10.26 -26.63 0.97
N THR A 39 10.96 -25.73 0.28
CA THR A 39 12.36 -25.37 0.58
C THR A 39 12.52 -24.16 1.50
N LEU A 40 11.57 -23.21 1.50
CA LEU A 40 11.75 -21.88 2.11
C LEU A 40 10.81 -21.57 3.30
N GLY A 41 9.98 -22.52 3.77
CA GLY A 41 9.20 -22.35 5.01
C GLY A 41 7.68 -22.42 4.88
N GLY A 42 7.17 -23.29 3.99
CA GLY A 42 5.75 -23.63 3.87
C GLY A 42 4.89 -22.61 3.15
N SER A 43 3.57 -22.78 3.24
CA SER A 43 2.55 -21.98 2.54
C SER A 43 2.62 -20.47 2.83
N ARG A 44 3.20 -20.10 3.99
CA ARG A 44 3.44 -18.72 4.41
C ARG A 44 4.28 -17.93 3.41
N LYS A 45 5.20 -18.60 2.71
CA LYS A 45 6.04 -17.96 1.68
C LYS A 45 5.25 -17.55 0.47
N THR A 46 4.21 -18.29 0.09
CA THR A 46 3.31 -17.89 -1.00
C THR A 46 2.61 -16.58 -0.68
N ALA A 47 2.09 -16.43 0.54
CA ALA A 47 1.48 -15.18 0.99
C ALA A 47 2.47 -14.00 0.99
N GLU A 48 3.71 -14.22 1.45
CA GLU A 48 4.77 -13.20 1.41
C GLU A 48 5.11 -12.80 -0.04
N PHE A 49 5.28 -13.76 -0.95
CA PHE A 49 5.61 -13.49 -2.34
C PHE A 49 4.49 -12.80 -3.09
N LEU A 50 3.23 -13.14 -2.82
CA LEU A 50 2.08 -12.42 -3.37
C LEU A 50 2.08 -10.96 -2.91
N ALA A 51 2.34 -10.70 -1.62
CA ALA A 51 2.40 -9.33 -1.11
C ALA A 51 3.57 -8.54 -1.71
N ARG A 52 4.74 -9.18 -1.90
CA ARG A 52 5.90 -8.59 -2.59
C ARG A 52 5.60 -8.31 -4.07
N TYR A 53 4.90 -9.21 -4.75
CA TYR A 53 4.48 -9.01 -6.13
C TYR A 53 3.53 -7.82 -6.26
N ALA A 54 2.57 -7.68 -5.33
CA ALA A 54 1.71 -6.50 -5.24
C ALA A 54 2.53 -5.21 -5.06
N ASP A 55 3.51 -5.22 -4.15
CA ASP A 55 4.40 -4.08 -3.91
C ASP A 55 5.17 -3.67 -5.16
N LEU A 56 5.74 -4.64 -5.87
CA LEU A 56 6.46 -4.40 -7.11
C LEU A 56 5.54 -3.83 -8.19
N LEU A 57 4.36 -4.42 -8.38
CA LEU A 57 3.39 -4.01 -9.39
C LEU A 57 2.90 -2.57 -9.21
N LEU A 58 2.82 -2.10 -7.96
CA LEU A 58 2.27 -0.79 -7.61
C LEU A 58 3.34 0.29 -7.46
N ARG A 59 4.60 0.03 -7.79
CA ARG A 59 5.69 1.00 -7.66
C ARG A 59 5.91 1.79 -8.96
N LYS A 60 6.06 3.11 -8.85
CA LYS A 60 6.32 4.01 -9.99
C LYS A 60 7.54 3.60 -10.82
N ASP A 61 8.56 3.07 -10.16
CA ASP A 61 9.86 2.69 -10.75
C ASP A 61 9.88 1.26 -11.30
N PHE A 62 8.77 0.52 -11.21
CA PHE A 62 8.76 -0.90 -11.56
C PHE A 62 7.47 -1.32 -12.24
N THR A 63 7.57 -1.67 -13.52
CA THR A 63 6.53 -2.40 -14.23
C THR A 63 7.02 -3.84 -14.44
N PRO A 64 6.41 -4.86 -13.81
CA PRO A 64 6.84 -6.24 -14.00
C PRO A 64 6.67 -6.65 -15.46
N LYS A 65 7.73 -7.20 -16.08
CA LYS A 65 7.71 -7.70 -17.47
C LYS A 65 6.59 -8.72 -17.78
N ILE A 66 6.03 -9.32 -16.73
CA ILE A 66 5.00 -10.36 -16.80
C ILE A 66 3.59 -9.77 -16.97
N ALA A 67 3.36 -8.51 -16.58
CA ALA A 67 2.06 -7.85 -16.72
C ALA A 67 2.13 -6.81 -17.85
N ARG A 68 1.13 -6.78 -18.75
CA ARG A 68 1.08 -5.76 -19.81
C ARG A 68 0.75 -4.39 -19.23
N ASN A 69 -0.06 -4.37 -18.17
CA ASN A 69 -0.38 -3.19 -17.38
C ASN A 69 -0.65 -3.59 -15.92
N THR A 70 -0.78 -2.58 -15.06
CA THR A 70 -1.00 -2.74 -13.61
C THR A 70 -2.30 -3.50 -13.33
N GLU A 71 -3.38 -3.19 -14.05
CA GLU A 71 -4.71 -3.77 -13.83
C GLU A 71 -4.76 -5.27 -14.12
N GLU A 72 -4.14 -5.72 -15.22
CA GLU A 72 -4.00 -7.13 -15.56
C GLU A 72 -3.15 -7.85 -14.51
N GLY A 73 -2.07 -7.22 -14.05
CA GLY A 73 -1.24 -7.73 -12.97
C GLY A 73 -2.03 -7.95 -11.68
N ILE A 74 -2.88 -6.99 -11.30
CA ILE A 74 -3.75 -7.07 -10.12
C ILE A 74 -4.74 -8.23 -10.29
N SER A 75 -5.39 -8.32 -11.45
CA SER A 75 -6.35 -9.40 -11.75
C SER A 75 -5.69 -10.78 -11.65
N HIS A 76 -4.51 -10.96 -12.24
CA HIS A 76 -3.76 -12.22 -12.17
C HIS A 76 -3.33 -12.58 -10.75
N MET A 77 -2.82 -11.59 -10.00
CA MET A 77 -2.47 -11.79 -8.60
C MET A 77 -3.68 -12.23 -7.78
N MET A 78 -4.84 -11.58 -7.97
CA MET A 78 -6.07 -11.90 -7.23
C MET A 78 -6.59 -13.30 -7.55
N LYS A 79 -6.41 -13.79 -8.79
CA LYS A 79 -6.73 -15.19 -9.16
C LYS A 79 -5.87 -16.21 -8.42
N VAL A 80 -4.60 -15.89 -8.11
CA VAL A 80 -3.74 -16.77 -7.30
C VAL A 80 -4.08 -16.62 -5.82
N TYR A 81 -4.30 -15.39 -5.36
CA TYR A 81 -4.61 -15.08 -3.97
C TYR A 81 -5.86 -15.80 -3.44
N ARG A 82 -6.86 -16.07 -4.29
CA ARG A 82 -8.06 -16.83 -3.89
C ARG A 82 -7.75 -18.22 -3.33
N PHE A 83 -6.62 -18.81 -3.74
CA PHE A 83 -6.14 -20.14 -3.33
C PHE A 83 -5.08 -20.10 -2.22
N ALA A 84 -4.74 -18.91 -1.71
CA ALA A 84 -3.77 -18.78 -0.62
C ALA A 84 -4.43 -19.07 0.73
N ASN A 85 -3.76 -19.89 1.55
CA ASN A 85 -4.25 -20.30 2.88
C ASN A 85 -3.92 -19.23 3.95
N ASP A 86 -2.69 -18.72 3.97
CA ASP A 86 -2.21 -17.76 4.97
C ASP A 86 -2.56 -16.29 4.61
N LYS A 87 -3.86 -15.97 4.53
CA LYS A 87 -4.36 -14.64 4.13
C LYS A 87 -4.00 -13.54 5.13
N ASP A 88 -3.94 -13.86 6.42
CA ASP A 88 -3.51 -12.96 7.49
C ASP A 88 -2.05 -12.53 7.33
N ILE A 89 -1.18 -13.46 6.93
CA ILE A 89 0.24 -13.18 6.62
C ILE A 89 0.33 -12.25 5.42
N PHE A 90 -0.43 -12.53 4.34
CA PHE A 90 -0.50 -11.62 3.19
C PHE A 90 -0.93 -10.22 3.63
N GLN A 91 -2.00 -10.08 4.42
CA GLN A 91 -2.51 -8.79 4.89
C GLN A 91 -1.47 -8.04 5.73
N LYS A 92 -0.71 -8.74 6.58
CA LYS A 92 0.37 -8.13 7.37
C LYS A 92 1.46 -7.56 6.46
N PHE A 93 1.97 -8.34 5.51
CA PHE A 93 3.00 -7.89 4.59
C PHE A 93 2.49 -6.78 3.65
N TYR A 94 1.30 -6.95 3.08
CA TYR A 94 0.68 -5.96 2.21
C TYR A 94 0.49 -4.62 2.93
N GLY A 95 -0.03 -4.62 4.16
CA GLY A 95 -0.18 -3.40 4.95
C GLY A 95 1.15 -2.69 5.22
N ASN A 96 2.21 -3.44 5.52
CA ASN A 96 3.55 -2.88 5.71
C ASN A 96 4.11 -2.28 4.40
N PHE A 97 3.91 -2.96 3.27
CA PHE A 97 4.35 -2.47 1.97
C PHE A 97 3.58 -1.23 1.54
N LEU A 98 2.24 -1.25 1.68
CA LEU A 98 1.38 -0.10 1.43
C LEU A 98 1.85 1.11 2.24
N ALA A 99 2.04 0.96 3.56
CA ALA A 99 2.50 2.05 4.43
C ALA A 99 3.82 2.66 3.94
N ARG A 100 4.78 1.82 3.57
CA ARG A 100 6.08 2.26 3.07
C ARG A 100 5.97 2.98 1.73
N ARG A 101 5.17 2.47 0.79
CA ARG A 101 4.97 3.11 -0.52
C ARG A 101 4.28 4.45 -0.39
N LEU A 102 3.25 4.53 0.46
CA LEU A 102 2.47 5.73 0.72
C LEU A 102 3.33 6.85 1.32
N VAL A 103 4.07 6.58 2.40
CA VAL A 103 4.94 7.60 3.03
C VAL A 103 6.07 8.06 2.09
N LYS A 104 6.60 7.16 1.27
CA LYS A 104 7.69 7.50 0.33
C LYS A 104 7.20 8.04 -1.01
N ASN A 105 5.88 8.21 -1.20
CA ASN A 105 5.28 8.60 -2.47
C ASN A 105 5.74 7.74 -3.67
N GLN A 106 5.89 6.43 -3.45
CA GLN A 106 6.38 5.45 -4.44
C GLN A 106 5.26 4.73 -5.20
N SER A 107 3.98 4.96 -4.85
CA SER A 107 2.83 4.33 -5.50
C SER A 107 2.59 4.84 -6.92
N VAL A 108 2.38 3.95 -7.89
CA VAL A 108 2.16 4.28 -9.30
C VAL A 108 0.98 5.24 -9.49
N SER A 109 -0.14 4.98 -8.83
CA SER A 109 -1.29 5.86 -8.76
C SER A 109 -2.15 5.52 -7.54
N GLU A 110 -2.91 6.49 -7.03
CA GLU A 110 -3.88 6.26 -5.96
C GLU A 110 -5.03 5.34 -6.43
N GLU A 111 -5.42 5.44 -7.69
CA GLU A 111 -6.46 4.61 -8.30
C GLU A 111 -6.08 3.12 -8.33
N SER A 112 -4.83 2.82 -8.67
CA SER A 112 -4.32 1.44 -8.66
C SER A 112 -4.28 0.87 -7.25
N GLU A 113 -3.90 1.66 -6.24
CA GLU A 113 -3.93 1.23 -4.83
C GLU A 113 -5.37 0.94 -4.37
N ARG A 114 -6.32 1.83 -4.71
CA ARG A 114 -7.77 1.62 -4.43
C ARG A 114 -8.30 0.37 -5.12
N SER A 115 -7.91 0.11 -6.37
CA SER A 115 -8.30 -1.08 -7.12
C SER A 115 -7.88 -2.38 -6.41
N VAL A 116 -6.67 -2.43 -5.83
CA VAL A 116 -6.23 -3.58 -5.03
C VAL A 116 -7.03 -3.70 -3.72
N ILE A 117 -7.24 -2.58 -3.01
CA ILE A 117 -8.00 -2.59 -1.75
C ILE A 117 -9.44 -3.09 -1.99
N ASN A 118 -10.10 -2.61 -3.04
CA ASN A 118 -11.45 -3.04 -3.43
C ASN A 118 -11.47 -4.52 -3.86
N SER A 119 -10.42 -4.98 -4.54
CA SER A 119 -10.30 -6.40 -4.89
C SER A 119 -10.15 -7.29 -3.65
N LEU A 120 -9.48 -6.80 -2.61
CA LEU A 120 -9.32 -7.49 -1.33
C LEU A 120 -10.60 -7.48 -0.48
N GLU A 121 -11.56 -6.58 -0.73
CA GLU A 121 -12.80 -6.44 0.05
C GLU A 121 -13.59 -7.74 0.16
N LYS A 122 -13.69 -8.51 -0.92
CA LYS A 122 -14.44 -9.78 -0.95
C LYS A 122 -13.80 -10.89 -0.11
N THR A 123 -12.56 -10.70 0.33
CA THR A 123 -11.73 -11.78 0.89
C THR A 123 -11.10 -11.42 2.23
N CYS A 124 -10.98 -10.14 2.53
CA CYS A 124 -10.38 -9.63 3.74
C CYS A 124 -11.46 -8.95 4.58
N GLY A 125 -11.49 -9.24 5.89
CA GLY A 125 -12.50 -8.67 6.78
C GLY A 125 -12.46 -7.14 6.84
N LEU A 126 -13.58 -6.52 7.23
CA LEU A 126 -13.79 -5.06 7.26
C LEU A 126 -12.68 -4.28 7.99
N THR A 127 -12.07 -4.88 9.02
CA THR A 127 -11.03 -4.25 9.83
C THR A 127 -9.79 -3.85 9.02
N CYS A 128 -9.30 -4.71 8.13
CA CYS A 128 -8.11 -4.41 7.35
C CYS A 128 -8.38 -3.39 6.24
N LEU A 129 -9.56 -3.42 5.64
CA LEU A 129 -10.01 -2.46 4.63
C LEU A 129 -10.13 -1.08 5.24
N ARG A 130 -10.75 -0.98 6.42
CA ARG A 130 -10.85 0.27 7.17
C ARG A 130 -9.46 0.86 7.42
N ARG A 131 -8.49 0.03 7.80
CA ARG A 131 -7.10 0.47 8.00
C ARG A 131 -6.48 1.02 6.71
N TYR A 132 -6.58 0.33 5.59
CA TYR A 132 -5.99 0.79 4.32
C TYR A 132 -6.66 2.06 3.79
N ASN A 133 -7.99 2.13 3.86
CA ASN A 133 -8.74 3.32 3.47
C ASN A 133 -8.39 4.52 4.36
N GLN A 134 -8.21 4.31 5.66
CA GLN A 134 -7.79 5.38 6.55
C GLN A 134 -6.37 5.86 6.24
N MET A 135 -5.44 4.97 5.86
CA MET A 135 -4.11 5.39 5.41
C MET A 135 -4.16 6.27 4.14
N LEU A 136 -5.01 5.93 3.18
CA LEU A 136 -5.23 6.78 1.99
C LEU A 136 -5.85 8.14 2.35
N LYS A 137 -6.81 8.14 3.28
CA LYS A 137 -7.43 9.37 3.78
C LYS A 137 -6.41 10.28 4.48
N ASP A 138 -5.57 9.72 5.35
CA ASP A 138 -4.53 10.45 6.06
C ASP A 138 -3.57 11.15 5.08
N LEU A 139 -3.21 10.50 3.96
CA LEU A 139 -2.40 11.14 2.91
C LEU A 139 -3.11 12.28 2.19
N ASN A 140 -4.41 12.15 1.92
CA ASN A 140 -5.18 13.22 1.28
C ASN A 140 -5.27 14.44 2.19
N SER A 141 -5.52 14.22 3.49
CA SER A 141 -5.47 15.28 4.49
C SER A 141 -4.08 15.91 4.62
N ALA A 142 -3.01 15.10 4.54
CA ALA A 142 -1.64 15.61 4.54
C ALA A 142 -1.33 16.47 3.30
N ARG A 143 -1.83 16.11 2.11
CA ARG A 143 -1.69 16.93 0.90
C ARG A 143 -2.37 18.28 1.04
N GLU A 144 -3.58 18.31 1.56
CA GLU A 144 -4.31 19.56 1.80
C GLU A 144 -3.59 20.45 2.83
N LEU A 145 -3.11 19.86 3.92
CA LEU A 145 -2.34 20.56 4.95
C LEU A 145 -1.04 21.14 4.37
N ASN A 146 -0.35 20.38 3.52
CA ASN A 146 0.87 20.85 2.84
C ASN A 146 0.60 21.98 1.85
N GLY A 147 -0.54 21.97 1.15
CA GLY A 147 -0.96 23.09 0.31
C GLY A 147 -1.06 24.38 1.13
N LYS A 148 -1.81 24.34 2.24
CA LYS A 148 -1.93 25.47 3.18
C LYS A 148 -0.59 25.89 3.78
N TYR A 149 0.29 24.93 4.05
CA TYR A 149 1.63 25.19 4.57
C TYR A 149 2.49 25.95 3.56
N HIS A 150 2.49 25.54 2.29
CA HIS A 150 3.24 26.22 1.23
C HIS A 150 2.70 27.63 0.96
N GLU A 151 1.38 27.82 0.93
CA GLU A 151 0.79 29.15 0.79
C GLU A 151 1.20 30.09 1.95
N TRP A 152 1.13 29.60 3.19
CA TRP A 152 1.56 30.36 4.36
C TRP A 152 3.07 30.66 4.36
N LEU A 153 3.88 29.71 3.88
CA LEU A 153 5.32 29.92 3.71
C LEU A 153 5.60 31.01 2.68
N ASP A 154 4.93 31.00 1.53
CA ASP A 154 5.14 31.98 0.47
C ASP A 154 4.82 33.40 0.95
N GLU A 155 3.71 33.60 1.69
CA GLU A 155 3.38 34.88 2.32
C GLU A 155 4.43 35.33 3.33
N ARG A 156 4.98 34.39 4.10
CA ARG A 156 6.03 34.66 5.10
C ARG A 156 7.35 35.02 4.42
N PHE A 157 7.74 34.32 3.36
CA PHE A 157 8.97 34.57 2.62
C PHE A 157 8.95 35.89 1.87
N GLN A 158 7.79 36.32 1.36
CA GLN A 158 7.62 37.65 0.77
C GLN A 158 7.90 38.76 1.80
N LYS A 159 7.49 38.58 3.06
CA LYS A 159 7.73 39.55 4.14
C LYS A 159 9.15 39.47 4.70
N LYS A 160 9.70 38.26 4.80
CA LYS A 160 11.03 38.00 5.36
C LYS A 160 11.64 36.74 4.74
N PRO A 161 12.54 36.90 3.75
CA PRO A 161 13.28 35.78 3.18
C PRO A 161 14.11 35.07 4.26
N ILE A 162 14.11 33.73 4.25
CA ILE A 162 15.02 32.94 5.08
C ILE A 162 16.04 32.32 4.11
N PRO A 163 17.30 32.77 4.14
CA PRO A 163 18.37 32.16 3.36
C PRO A 163 18.47 30.67 3.67
N ASP A 164 18.80 29.86 2.66
CA ASP A 164 19.05 28.42 2.79
C ASP A 164 17.87 27.57 3.30
N PHE A 165 16.63 28.07 3.17
CA PHE A 165 15.45 27.30 3.56
C PHE A 165 15.25 26.07 2.67
N VAL A 166 15.22 24.90 3.31
CA VAL A 166 14.87 23.65 2.65
C VAL A 166 13.35 23.51 2.64
N SER A 167 12.76 23.41 1.43
CA SER A 167 11.34 23.11 1.28
C SER A 167 11.02 21.73 1.84
N THR A 168 10.03 21.68 2.73
CA THR A 168 9.64 20.47 3.46
C THR A 168 8.16 20.17 3.29
N SER A 169 7.80 18.89 3.26
CA SER A 169 6.42 18.41 3.34
C SER A 169 6.16 17.68 4.66
N ILE A 170 4.99 17.89 5.24
CA ILE A 170 4.53 17.26 6.48
C ILE A 170 3.64 16.08 6.14
N THR A 171 3.75 14.98 6.87
CA THR A 171 2.74 13.91 6.82
C THR A 171 2.47 13.43 8.23
N ILE A 172 1.23 13.61 8.67
CA ILE A 172 0.79 13.24 10.01
C ILE A 172 0.14 11.87 9.91
N LEU A 173 0.64 10.93 10.70
CA LEU A 173 0.26 9.53 10.63
C LEU A 173 -0.37 9.10 11.94
N ASN A 174 -1.49 8.38 11.88
CA ASN A 174 -2.12 7.79 13.05
C ASN A 174 -1.37 6.52 13.50
N SER A 175 -0.78 6.54 14.69
CA SER A 175 0.02 5.44 15.24
C SER A 175 -0.75 4.12 15.43
N LEU A 176 -2.08 4.16 15.54
CA LEU A 176 -2.92 2.96 15.67
C LEU A 176 -3.19 2.28 14.32
N ILE A 177 -2.95 2.97 13.22
CA ILE A 177 -3.35 2.57 11.87
C ILE A 177 -2.12 2.22 11.03
N TRP A 178 -1.07 3.04 11.14
CA TRP A 178 0.13 2.90 10.36
C TRP A 178 1.10 1.92 11.03
N PRO A 179 1.52 0.85 10.34
CA PRO A 179 2.49 -0.11 10.87
C PRO A 179 3.94 0.41 10.72
N ILE A 180 4.18 1.66 11.11
CA ILE A 180 5.48 2.32 11.05
C ILE A 180 5.93 2.57 12.47
N GLN A 181 7.01 1.89 12.87
CA GLN A 181 7.62 2.14 14.18
C GLN A 181 8.53 3.37 14.11
N PRO A 182 8.47 4.27 15.11
CA PRO A 182 9.42 5.36 15.20
C PRO A 182 10.83 4.79 15.31
N ARG A 183 11.74 5.28 14.48
CA ARG A 183 13.16 4.96 14.61
C ARG A 183 13.77 5.77 15.76
N SER A 184 14.92 5.31 16.26
CA SER A 184 15.72 5.97 17.29
C SER A 184 15.90 7.46 17.04
N ALA A 185 16.09 8.23 18.13
CA ALA A 185 16.27 9.68 18.08
C ALA A 185 17.36 10.08 17.07
N LEU A 186 16.93 10.78 16.02
CA LEU A 186 17.82 11.35 15.01
C LEU A 186 18.26 12.73 15.49
N ARG A 187 19.56 13.01 15.46
CA ARG A 187 20.07 14.38 15.59
C ARG A 187 19.78 15.10 14.28
N ILE A 188 18.94 16.13 14.35
CA ILE A 188 18.56 16.93 13.18
C ILE A 188 19.74 17.88 12.88
N PRO A 189 20.26 17.91 11.64
CA PRO A 189 21.26 18.90 11.22
C PRO A 189 20.75 20.33 11.38
N PHE A 190 21.64 21.29 11.64
CA PHE A 190 21.26 22.67 11.92
C PHE A 190 20.51 23.31 10.74
N GLU A 191 20.84 22.91 9.52
CA GLU A 191 20.22 23.38 8.27
C GLU A 191 18.72 23.04 8.20
N LEU A 192 18.30 21.95 8.85
CA LEU A 192 16.91 21.51 8.89
C LEU A 192 16.15 22.02 10.12
N GLU A 193 16.86 22.55 11.12
CA GLU A 193 16.24 23.02 12.36
C GLU A 193 15.27 24.17 12.11
N THR A 194 15.63 25.10 11.23
CA THR A 194 14.77 26.22 10.83
C THR A 194 13.49 25.72 10.14
N SER A 195 13.59 24.76 9.21
CA SER A 195 12.42 24.18 8.55
C SER A 195 11.52 23.44 9.52
N VAL A 196 12.09 22.66 10.46
CA VAL A 196 11.33 21.93 11.48
C VAL A 196 10.62 22.86 12.45
N ASN A 197 11.26 23.95 12.89
CA ASN A 197 10.63 24.90 13.81
C ASN A 197 9.51 25.69 13.11
N THR A 198 9.75 26.14 11.88
CA THR A 198 8.72 26.81 11.05
C THR A 198 7.50 25.91 10.81
N MET A 199 7.74 24.63 10.59
CA MET A 199 6.72 23.61 10.45
C MET A 199 5.89 23.42 11.73
N LYS A 200 6.54 23.37 12.90
CA LYS A 200 5.85 23.28 14.20
C LYS A 200 4.98 24.50 14.47
N GLU A 201 5.49 25.70 14.20
CA GLU A 201 4.73 26.95 14.34
C GLU A 201 3.43 26.92 13.52
N PHE A 202 3.52 26.54 12.24
CA PHE A 202 2.36 26.41 11.38
C PHE A 202 1.36 25.38 11.91
N TYR A 203 1.85 24.21 12.32
CA TYR A 203 0.96 23.14 12.79
C TYR A 203 0.22 23.52 14.07
N THR A 204 0.90 24.12 15.05
CA THR A 204 0.27 24.62 16.28
C THR A 204 -0.81 25.65 15.98
N MET A 205 -0.53 26.62 15.10
CA MET A 205 -1.53 27.63 14.68
C MET A 205 -2.77 26.98 14.04
N GLN A 206 -2.60 25.94 13.21
CA GLN A 206 -3.73 25.24 12.62
C GLN A 206 -4.54 24.45 13.65
N CYS A 207 -3.89 23.82 14.63
CA CYS A 207 -4.57 23.13 15.73
C CYS A 207 -5.41 24.09 16.57
N GLU A 208 -4.90 25.28 16.88
CA GLU A 208 -5.64 26.30 17.65
C GLU A 208 -6.87 26.81 16.89
N LYS A 209 -6.75 27.05 15.58
CA LYS A 209 -7.89 27.46 14.73
C LYS A 209 -9.01 26.43 14.70
N LEU A 210 -8.68 25.13 14.74
CA LEU A 210 -9.66 24.04 14.78
C LEU A 210 -10.36 23.89 16.13
N GLN A 211 -9.82 24.46 17.21
CA GLN A 211 -10.43 24.41 18.55
C GLN A 211 -11.37 25.59 18.82
N GLN A 212 -11.30 26.66 18.00
CA GLN A 212 -12.08 27.89 18.19
C GLN A 212 -13.29 28.01 17.26
N GLY A 213 -13.45 27.10 16.29
CA GLY A 213 -14.59 27.02 15.38
C GLY A 213 -15.39 25.75 15.59
#